data_AF-A0A1E4QYB8-F1
#
_entry.id   AF-A0A1E4QYB8-F1
#
_cell.length_a   1.000
_cell.length_b   1.000
_cell.length_c   1.000
_cell.angle_alpha   90.00
_cell.angle_beta   90.00
_cell.angle_gamma   90.00
#
_symmetry.space_group_name_H-M   'P 1'
#
loop_
_entity.id
_entity.type
_entity.pdbx_description
1 polymer ?
#
loop_
_entity_poly.entity_id
_entity_poly.type
_entity_poly.pdbx_seq_one_letter_code
_entity_poly.pdbx_strand_id
1 'polypeptide(L)'
;MELFNDYIEKAKEMEPTFEDKIVAQKGIMRSESFNENFEYIERMLNKLYEKTRILQNISEYTRTFLKTQVVGQKEELYELLKEAETTRDSIKRDGYKKRTLLFTEDLTAKKIDRDGIEIAPTSVSNGAITLLGKEEEFVPIKEVKVDREIALTQSNNKNILDGEPVRNFYLLDGPAPHGVAETYKLEFEKESYVTQIDIQNVNSDIKVVELIDKTNKKIQVTKQAATGFKRQLVSSVEVTIVDTSYRQVTYEYDATRMSSDFWHKVAQKEYAKEMGLSNSFDLEKESGLRQYKEDYQTYLNSVSAWEAERSAVNQRNAQMQSAYESAYSAWAINNPGAYDRS
;
A
#
# COMPACT_ATOMS: atom_id res chain seq x y z
N MET A 1 63.51 -27.03 16.04
CA MET A 1 64.01 -25.68 16.37
C MET A 1 65.53 -25.70 16.55
N GLU A 2 66.09 -26.56 17.41
CA GLU A 2 67.55 -26.63 17.65
C GLU A 2 68.38 -26.94 16.38
N LEU A 3 67.94 -27.92 15.56
CA LEU A 3 68.63 -28.27 14.30
C LEU A 3 68.63 -27.12 13.26
N PHE A 4 67.57 -26.32 13.22
CA PHE A 4 67.46 -25.20 12.26
C PHE A 4 68.37 -24.03 12.65
N ASN A 5 68.49 -23.76 13.96
CA ASN A 5 69.41 -22.75 14.48
C ASN A 5 70.87 -23.17 14.25
N ASP A 6 71.20 -24.45 14.38
CA ASP A 6 72.55 -24.98 14.09
C ASP A 6 72.94 -24.79 12.60
N TYR A 7 71.98 -24.97 11.67
CA TYR A 7 72.22 -24.69 10.25
C TYR A 7 72.39 -23.19 9.94
N ILE A 8 71.70 -22.30 10.65
CA ILE A 8 71.83 -20.85 10.50
C ILE A 8 73.16 -20.35 11.07
N GLU A 9 73.57 -20.86 12.23
CA GLU A 9 74.86 -20.53 12.85
C GLU A 9 76.03 -20.95 11.94
N LYS A 10 76.00 -22.19 11.41
CA LYS A 10 77.00 -22.68 10.44
C LYS A 10 77.03 -21.88 9.13
N ALA A 11 75.89 -21.33 8.69
CA ALA A 11 75.83 -20.49 7.51
C ALA A 11 76.45 -19.10 7.75
N LYS A 12 76.42 -18.58 8.98
CA LYS A 12 76.97 -17.28 9.37
C LYS A 12 78.49 -17.27 9.58
N GLU A 13 79.10 -18.40 9.98
CA GLU A 13 80.54 -18.51 10.22
C GLU A 13 81.42 -18.50 8.92
N MET A 14 80.84 -18.38 7.72
CA MET A 14 81.53 -18.68 6.46
C MET A 14 81.86 -17.48 5.55
N GLU A 15 82.39 -16.38 6.11
CA GLU A 15 83.06 -15.34 5.32
C GLU A 15 84.53 -15.15 5.73
N PRO A 16 85.44 -15.23 4.75
CA PRO A 16 86.17 -14.02 4.40
C PRO A 16 86.20 -13.75 2.88
N THR A 17 86.44 -12.48 2.57
CA THR A 17 86.53 -11.82 1.27
C THR A 17 87.40 -12.54 0.24
N PHE A 18 86.85 -12.66 -0.99
CA PHE A 18 87.32 -13.54 -2.06
C PHE A 18 88.41 -12.95 -2.98
N GLU A 19 88.75 -11.67 -2.87
CA GLU A 19 89.43 -10.97 -3.98
C GLU A 19 90.97 -10.94 -3.90
N ASP A 20 91.57 -11.21 -2.74
CA ASP A 20 93.01 -10.90 -2.55
C ASP A 20 94.01 -12.02 -2.88
N LYS A 21 93.58 -13.22 -3.32
CA LYS A 21 94.53 -14.36 -3.49
C LYS A 21 94.55 -15.04 -4.86
N ILE A 22 93.65 -14.71 -5.79
CA ILE A 22 93.68 -15.32 -7.13
C ILE A 22 94.37 -14.37 -8.10
N VAL A 23 95.69 -14.48 -8.21
CA VAL A 23 96.45 -13.78 -9.27
C VAL A 23 96.27 -14.56 -10.57
N ALA A 24 95.66 -13.97 -11.59
CA ALA A 24 95.64 -14.53 -12.94
C ALA A 24 97.07 -14.51 -13.52
N GLN A 25 97.71 -15.69 -13.66
CA GLN A 25 99.11 -15.78 -14.08
C GLN A 25 99.27 -15.96 -15.60
N LYS A 26 100.16 -15.17 -16.20
CA LYS A 26 100.68 -15.33 -17.57
C LYS A 26 102.16 -15.77 -17.50
N GLY A 27 102.47 -17.05 -17.75
CA GLY A 27 103.87 -17.56 -17.81
C GLY A 27 104.04 -19.06 -17.45
N ILE A 28 105.27 -19.59 -17.58
CA ILE A 28 105.65 -20.97 -17.20
C ILE A 28 105.74 -21.06 -15.67
N MET A 29 104.97 -21.98 -15.09
CA MET A 29 104.70 -22.07 -13.65
C MET A 29 105.68 -22.99 -12.94
N ARG A 30 106.08 -22.62 -11.71
CA ARG A 30 106.86 -23.49 -10.82
C ARG A 30 105.91 -24.51 -10.18
N SER A 31 106.34 -25.78 -10.09
CA SER A 31 105.50 -26.90 -9.64
C SER A 31 104.86 -26.70 -8.27
N GLU A 32 105.54 -26.01 -7.35
CA GLU A 32 105.04 -25.76 -5.99
C GLU A 32 103.82 -24.82 -6.01
N SER A 33 103.89 -23.71 -6.75
CA SER A 33 102.78 -22.75 -6.87
C SER A 33 101.57 -23.33 -7.61
N PHE A 34 101.80 -24.30 -8.48
CA PHE A 34 100.69 -25.05 -9.12
C PHE A 34 99.96 -25.93 -8.11
N ASN A 35 100.71 -26.68 -7.29
CA ASN A 35 100.14 -27.55 -6.29
C ASN A 35 99.33 -26.77 -5.24
N GLU A 36 99.85 -25.62 -4.79
CA GLU A 36 99.13 -24.74 -3.85
C GLU A 36 97.82 -24.20 -4.44
N ASN A 37 97.82 -23.80 -5.71
CA ASN A 37 96.61 -23.33 -6.39
C ASN A 37 95.59 -24.46 -6.57
N PHE A 38 96.03 -25.68 -6.90
CA PHE A 38 95.14 -26.83 -7.02
C PHE A 38 94.56 -27.25 -5.68
N GLU A 39 95.36 -27.29 -4.62
CA GLU A 39 94.89 -27.57 -3.27
C GLU A 39 93.88 -26.51 -2.80
N TYR A 40 94.11 -25.25 -3.15
CA TYR A 40 93.18 -24.16 -2.87
C TYR A 40 91.86 -24.30 -3.65
N ILE A 41 91.93 -24.62 -4.95
CA ILE A 41 90.75 -24.86 -5.80
C ILE A 41 89.95 -26.06 -5.27
N GLU A 42 90.62 -27.15 -4.91
CA GLU A 42 89.98 -28.35 -4.35
C GLU A 42 89.27 -28.05 -3.03
N ARG A 43 89.94 -27.31 -2.13
CA ARG A 43 89.34 -26.87 -0.86
C ARG A 43 88.13 -25.97 -1.08
N MET A 44 88.17 -25.11 -2.10
CA MET A 44 87.06 -24.22 -2.43
C MET A 44 85.89 -24.98 -3.04
N LEU A 45 86.16 -25.93 -3.94
CA LEU A 45 85.14 -26.81 -4.51
C LEU A 45 84.44 -27.60 -3.39
N ASN A 46 85.21 -28.20 -2.48
CA ASN A 46 84.64 -28.92 -1.33
C ASN A 46 83.78 -28.03 -0.44
N LYS A 47 84.19 -26.78 -0.20
CA LYS A 47 83.35 -25.79 0.52
C LYS A 47 82.07 -25.45 -0.25
N LEU A 48 82.15 -25.28 -1.57
CA LEU A 48 80.99 -25.00 -2.41
C LEU A 48 79.99 -26.17 -2.38
N TYR A 49 80.49 -27.41 -2.45
CA TYR A 49 79.68 -28.62 -2.34
C TYR A 49 78.96 -28.74 -0.98
N GLU A 50 79.63 -28.44 0.12
CA GLU A 50 78.98 -28.43 1.43
C GLU A 50 77.94 -27.30 1.55
N LYS A 51 78.22 -26.10 0.99
CA LYS A 51 77.23 -25.01 0.96
C LYS A 51 75.98 -25.38 0.16
N THR A 52 76.13 -26.02 -1.00
CA THR A 52 74.98 -26.46 -1.81
C THR A 52 74.21 -27.58 -1.11
N ARG A 53 74.89 -28.52 -0.44
CA ARG A 53 74.25 -29.56 0.37
C ARG A 53 73.41 -28.98 1.52
N ILE A 54 73.97 -28.03 2.27
CA ILE A 54 73.25 -27.38 3.38
C ILE A 54 72.03 -26.63 2.86
N LEU A 55 72.15 -25.90 1.74
CA LEU A 55 71.02 -25.20 1.13
C LEU A 55 69.91 -26.16 0.67
N GLN A 56 70.26 -27.32 0.10
CA GLN A 56 69.28 -28.35 -0.25
C GLN A 56 68.55 -28.88 0.97
N ASN A 57 69.27 -29.18 2.05
CA ASN A 57 68.69 -29.65 3.31
C ASN A 57 67.73 -28.61 3.92
N ILE A 58 68.09 -27.32 3.90
CA ILE A 58 67.21 -26.23 4.38
C ILE A 58 65.94 -26.15 3.53
N SER A 59 66.06 -26.28 2.19
CA SER A 59 64.92 -26.26 1.28
C SER A 59 63.96 -27.43 1.53
N GLU A 60 64.48 -28.65 1.69
CA GLU A 60 63.69 -29.85 1.98
C GLU A 60 63.01 -29.77 3.35
N TYR A 61 63.72 -29.30 4.38
CA TYR A 61 63.15 -29.08 5.70
C TYR A 61 62.01 -28.05 5.65
N THR A 62 62.22 -26.92 4.96
CA THR A 62 61.22 -25.86 4.84
C THR A 62 59.96 -26.35 4.13
N ARG A 63 60.11 -27.09 3.02
CA ARG A 63 58.99 -27.68 2.30
C ARG A 63 58.22 -28.67 3.17
N THR A 64 58.92 -29.50 3.93
CA THR A 64 58.30 -30.49 4.83
C THR A 64 57.57 -29.80 5.97
N PHE A 65 58.18 -28.80 6.59
CA PHE A 65 57.58 -28.02 7.66
C PHE A 65 56.29 -27.30 7.21
N LEU A 66 56.33 -26.61 6.07
CA LEU A 66 55.15 -25.94 5.51
C LEU A 66 54.03 -26.95 5.21
N LYS A 67 54.36 -28.12 4.65
CA LYS A 67 53.37 -29.16 4.39
C LYS A 67 52.71 -29.64 5.69
N THR A 68 53.49 -29.86 6.75
CA THR A 68 52.94 -30.27 8.05
C THR A 68 52.05 -29.20 8.66
N GLN A 69 52.43 -27.93 8.60
CA GLN A 69 51.61 -26.81 9.10
C GLN A 69 50.28 -26.70 8.35
N VAL A 70 50.30 -26.78 7.02
CA VAL A 70 49.09 -26.73 6.20
C VAL A 70 48.16 -27.90 6.48
N VAL A 71 48.71 -29.11 6.64
CA VAL A 71 47.91 -30.30 6.98
C VAL A 71 47.27 -30.16 8.37
N GLY A 72 48.02 -29.70 9.37
CA GLY A 72 47.49 -29.46 10.72
C GLY A 72 46.36 -28.44 10.74
N GLN A 73 46.54 -27.29 10.09
CA GLN A 73 45.48 -26.27 9.98
C GLN A 73 44.23 -26.79 9.24
N LYS A 74 44.42 -27.62 8.21
CA LYS A 74 43.31 -28.24 7.48
C LYS A 74 42.50 -29.18 8.38
N GLU A 75 43.18 -29.99 9.20
CA GLU A 75 42.53 -30.90 10.15
C GLU A 75 41.77 -30.14 11.25
N GLU A 76 42.37 -29.08 11.80
CA GLU A 76 41.70 -28.20 12.78
C GLU A 76 40.41 -27.57 12.21
N LEU A 77 40.45 -27.07 10.98
CA LEU A 77 39.28 -26.52 10.31
C LEU A 77 38.18 -27.56 10.08
N TYR A 78 38.55 -28.81 9.76
CA TYR A 78 37.56 -29.88 9.61
C TYR A 78 36.89 -30.25 10.92
N GLU A 79 37.65 -30.33 12.02
CA GLU A 79 37.05 -30.60 13.34
C GLU A 79 36.14 -29.46 13.78
N LEU A 80 36.54 -28.20 13.60
CA LEU A 80 35.68 -27.05 13.88
C LEU A 80 34.38 -27.07 13.05
N LEU A 81 34.46 -27.43 11.76
CA LEU A 81 33.29 -27.56 10.91
C LEU A 81 32.36 -28.68 11.40
N LYS A 82 32.92 -29.83 11.78
CA LYS A 82 32.18 -30.97 12.29
C LYS A 82 31.52 -30.68 13.64
N GLU A 83 32.18 -29.93 14.52
CA GLU A 83 31.59 -29.42 15.76
C GLU A 83 30.41 -28.47 15.49
N ALA A 84 30.56 -27.55 14.52
CA ALA A 84 29.49 -26.66 14.11
C ALA A 84 28.29 -27.42 13.53
N GLU A 85 28.53 -28.45 12.71
CA GLU A 85 27.49 -29.32 12.18
C GLU A 85 26.81 -30.16 13.26
N THR A 86 27.59 -30.71 14.20
CA THR A 86 27.06 -31.45 15.36
C THR A 86 26.20 -30.54 16.24
N THR A 87 26.64 -29.30 16.46
CA THR A 87 25.89 -28.27 17.19
C THR A 87 24.60 -27.92 16.46
N ARG A 88 24.67 -27.66 15.15
CA ARG A 88 23.49 -27.42 14.29
C ARG A 88 22.49 -28.58 14.37
N ASP A 89 22.97 -29.82 14.30
CA ASP A 89 22.12 -31.01 14.30
C ASP A 89 21.56 -31.32 15.69
N SER A 90 22.28 -30.98 16.77
CA SER A 90 21.75 -31.00 18.14
C SER A 90 20.62 -29.98 18.31
N ILE A 91 20.78 -28.77 17.77
CA ILE A 91 19.75 -27.70 17.77
C ILE A 91 18.52 -28.10 16.94
N LYS A 92 18.69 -28.90 15.88
CA LYS A 92 17.57 -29.45 15.10
C LYS A 92 16.80 -30.55 15.84
N ARG A 93 17.47 -31.34 16.70
CA ARG A 93 16.86 -32.45 17.45
C ARG A 93 16.06 -31.98 18.67
N ASP A 94 16.50 -30.91 19.33
CA ASP A 94 15.70 -30.21 20.33
C ASP A 94 14.64 -29.37 19.63
N GLY A 95 13.49 -30.01 19.35
CA GLY A 95 12.43 -29.55 18.47
C GLY A 95 12.28 -28.04 18.36
N TYR A 96 12.37 -27.53 17.13
CA TYR A 96 12.12 -26.15 16.69
C TYR A 96 11.21 -25.37 17.65
N LYS A 97 11.79 -24.74 18.67
CA LYS A 97 11.09 -23.68 19.40
C LYS A 97 11.09 -22.47 18.48
N LYS A 98 10.08 -22.36 17.62
CA LYS A 98 9.70 -21.09 16.98
C LYS A 98 9.46 -20.09 18.13
N ARG A 99 10.48 -19.31 18.47
CA ARG A 99 10.30 -18.08 19.24
C ARG A 99 10.05 -16.99 18.22
N THR A 100 8.81 -16.53 18.15
CA THR A 100 8.49 -15.28 17.49
C THR A 100 9.17 -14.18 18.31
N LEU A 101 10.33 -13.71 17.82
CA LEU A 101 10.96 -12.51 18.37
C LEU A 101 10.11 -11.32 17.93
N LEU A 102 9.42 -10.71 18.88
CA LEU A 102 8.83 -9.40 18.68
C LEU A 102 10.01 -8.42 18.60
N PHE A 103 10.28 -7.89 17.41
CA PHE A 103 11.21 -6.77 17.27
C PHE A 103 10.58 -5.58 18.01
N THR A 104 11.00 -5.33 19.24
CA THR A 104 10.72 -4.07 19.92
C THR A 104 11.62 -3.01 19.29
N GLU A 105 11.01 -2.08 18.57
CA GLU A 105 11.69 -1.02 17.83
C GLU A 105 12.32 -0.02 18.82
N ASP A 106 13.65 -0.02 18.93
CA ASP A 106 14.36 1.02 19.66
C ASP A 106 14.65 2.19 18.71
N LEU A 107 13.82 3.23 18.81
CA LEU A 107 13.86 4.44 17.99
C LEU A 107 14.90 5.47 18.46
N THR A 108 15.60 5.18 19.57
CA THR A 108 16.53 6.14 20.18
C THR A 108 17.98 5.92 19.76
N ALA A 109 18.33 4.73 19.29
CA ALA A 109 19.69 4.38 18.90
C ALA A 109 19.99 4.76 17.43
N LYS A 110 20.81 5.80 17.23
CA LYS A 110 21.38 6.10 15.91
C LYS A 110 22.29 4.96 15.47
N LYS A 111 21.96 4.31 14.36
CA LYS A 111 22.82 3.29 13.74
C LYS A 111 23.62 3.94 12.63
N ILE A 112 24.93 3.94 12.78
CA ILE A 112 25.87 4.53 11.83
C ILE A 112 26.53 3.36 11.06
N ASP A 113 26.51 3.42 9.73
CA ASP A 113 27.18 2.45 8.88
C ASP A 113 28.71 2.65 8.92
N ARG A 114 29.48 1.70 8.39
CA ARG A 114 30.95 1.71 8.37
C ARG A 114 31.52 2.91 7.62
N ASP A 115 30.77 3.48 6.68
CA ASP A 115 31.14 4.68 5.93
C ASP A 115 30.78 5.99 6.64
N GLY A 116 30.23 5.92 7.85
CA GLY A 116 29.83 7.07 8.64
C GLY A 116 28.45 7.63 8.29
N ILE A 117 27.73 7.02 7.34
CA ILE A 117 26.38 7.44 6.98
C ILE A 117 25.38 6.86 7.99
N GLU A 118 24.49 7.72 8.50
CA GLU A 118 23.42 7.29 9.40
C GLU A 118 22.41 6.43 8.62
N ILE A 119 22.22 5.19 9.06
CA ILE A 119 21.25 4.27 8.47
C ILE A 119 19.87 4.70 8.97
N ALA A 120 19.02 5.13 8.05
CA ALA A 120 17.63 5.46 8.37
C ALA A 120 16.94 4.24 9.01
N PRO A 121 16.23 4.42 10.13
CA PRO A 121 15.50 3.33 10.76
C PRO A 121 14.47 2.77 9.76
N THR A 122 14.34 1.45 9.74
CA THR A 122 13.41 0.73 8.87
C THR A 122 12.49 -0.14 9.72
N SER A 123 11.24 -0.23 9.31
CA SER A 123 10.20 -1.07 9.89
C SER A 123 9.86 -2.22 8.95
N VAL A 124 9.27 -3.28 9.47
CA VAL A 124 8.70 -4.34 8.65
C VAL A 124 7.18 -4.22 8.70
N SER A 125 6.59 -3.73 7.61
CA SER A 125 5.14 -3.63 7.44
C SER A 125 4.69 -4.49 6.26
N ASN A 126 3.66 -5.31 6.44
CA ASN A 126 3.10 -6.21 5.42
C ASN A 126 4.14 -7.09 4.69
N GLY A 127 5.18 -7.55 5.41
CA GLY A 127 6.23 -8.41 4.86
C GLY A 127 7.26 -7.69 3.98
N ALA A 128 7.20 -6.36 3.88
CA ALA A 128 8.19 -5.52 3.22
C ALA A 128 8.97 -4.67 4.22
N ILE A 129 10.24 -4.40 3.93
CA ILE A 129 11.05 -3.43 4.69
C ILE A 129 10.67 -2.03 4.21
N THR A 130 10.10 -1.23 5.10
CA THR A 130 9.66 0.15 4.85
C THR A 130 10.54 1.11 5.64
N LEU A 131 10.74 2.33 5.15
CA LEU A 131 11.38 3.38 5.96
C LEU A 131 10.47 3.67 7.15
N LEU A 132 11.02 3.67 8.35
CA LEU A 132 10.25 3.94 9.55
C LEU A 132 9.98 5.45 9.61
N GLY A 133 8.73 5.82 9.37
CA GLY A 133 8.25 7.20 9.49
C GLY A 133 8.33 7.63 10.95
N LYS A 134 9.35 8.40 11.31
CA LYS A 134 9.34 9.18 12.54
C LYS A 134 8.61 10.49 12.24
N GLU A 135 7.52 10.75 12.95
CA GLU A 135 6.86 12.05 12.90
C GLU A 135 7.84 13.10 13.46
N GLU A 136 8.53 13.81 12.57
CA GLU A 136 9.49 14.86 12.97
C GLU A 136 8.75 16.09 13.51
N GLU A 137 7.61 16.42 12.89
CA GLU A 137 6.85 17.61 13.20
C GLU A 137 5.41 17.50 12.67
N PHE A 138 4.43 17.81 13.51
CA PHE A 138 3.04 17.99 13.09
C PHE A 138 2.87 19.40 12.50
N VAL A 139 2.42 19.48 11.25
CA VAL A 139 2.14 20.75 10.59
C VAL A 139 0.66 20.81 10.25
N PRO A 140 -0.12 21.71 10.90
CA PRO A 140 -1.55 21.80 10.68
C PRO A 140 -1.87 22.30 9.27
N ILE A 141 -3.07 21.94 8.82
CA ILE A 141 -3.65 22.41 7.57
C ILE A 141 -4.23 23.80 7.83
N LYS A 142 -3.77 24.79 7.06
CA LYS A 142 -4.23 26.18 7.14
C LYS A 142 -5.60 26.36 6.49
N GLU A 143 -5.73 25.83 5.28
CA GLU A 143 -6.92 26.03 4.44
C GLU A 143 -7.19 24.78 3.61
N VAL A 144 -8.48 24.50 3.43
CA VAL A 144 -8.96 23.44 2.56
C VAL A 144 -9.85 24.06 1.50
N LYS A 145 -9.49 23.86 0.23
CA LYS A 145 -10.32 24.21 -0.92
C LYS A 145 -10.80 22.91 -1.55
N VAL A 146 -12.08 22.84 -1.88
CA VAL A 146 -12.67 21.66 -2.52
C VAL A 146 -13.34 22.08 -3.80
N ASP A 147 -12.88 21.51 -4.91
CA ASP A 147 -13.48 21.68 -6.23
C ASP A 147 -14.33 20.46 -6.59
N ARG A 148 -15.50 20.72 -7.15
CA ARG A 148 -16.56 19.73 -7.37
C ARG A 148 -17.36 20.07 -8.62
N GLU A 149 -17.59 19.08 -9.46
CA GLU A 149 -18.46 19.24 -10.64
C GLU A 149 -19.95 19.15 -10.29
N ILE A 150 -20.29 18.38 -9.26
CA ILE A 150 -21.66 18.03 -8.90
C ILE A 150 -22.08 18.78 -7.63
N ALA A 151 -23.32 19.27 -7.62
CA ALA A 151 -23.89 19.94 -6.47
C ALA A 151 -24.03 18.99 -5.27
N LEU A 152 -23.45 19.38 -4.15
CA LEU A 152 -23.44 18.63 -2.91
C LEU A 152 -24.73 18.87 -2.12
N THR A 153 -25.27 17.82 -1.48
CA THR A 153 -26.41 17.95 -0.58
C THR A 153 -25.98 18.38 0.83
N GLN A 154 -25.05 17.65 1.44
CA GLN A 154 -24.55 17.88 2.79
C GLN A 154 -23.07 17.50 2.89
N SER A 155 -22.29 18.24 3.68
CA SER A 155 -20.92 17.86 4.02
C SER A 155 -20.48 18.38 5.38
N ASN A 156 -19.46 17.72 5.92
CA ASN A 156 -18.67 18.19 7.06
C ASN A 156 -17.21 18.47 6.66
N ASN A 157 -16.93 19.02 5.47
CA ASN A 157 -15.56 19.24 4.98
C ASN A 157 -14.67 20.07 5.93
N LYS A 158 -15.26 20.89 6.80
CA LYS A 158 -14.52 21.67 7.81
C LYS A 158 -13.75 20.78 8.79
N ASN A 159 -14.24 19.56 9.03
CA ASN A 159 -13.63 18.57 9.92
C ASN A 159 -12.22 18.15 9.48
N ILE A 160 -11.83 18.38 8.21
CA ILE A 160 -10.46 18.14 7.73
C ILE A 160 -9.44 18.95 8.54
N LEU A 161 -9.78 20.20 8.90
CA LEU A 161 -8.89 21.07 9.65
C LEU A 161 -8.59 20.53 11.05
N ASP A 162 -9.55 19.81 11.62
CA ASP A 162 -9.47 19.22 12.96
C ASP A 162 -8.96 17.76 12.94
N GLY A 163 -8.62 17.23 11.75
CA GLY A 163 -8.19 15.84 11.58
C GLY A 163 -9.32 14.82 11.76
N GLU A 164 -10.58 15.26 11.71
CA GLU A 164 -11.75 14.41 11.86
C GLU A 164 -12.23 13.82 10.52
N PRO A 165 -12.91 12.66 10.53
CA PRO A 165 -13.42 12.03 9.32
C PRO A 165 -14.39 12.91 8.52
N VAL A 166 -14.19 12.94 7.21
CA VAL A 166 -15.04 13.67 6.27
C VAL A 166 -16.07 12.74 5.65
N ARG A 167 -17.27 13.27 5.48
CA ARG A 167 -18.39 12.65 4.79
C ARG A 167 -19.08 13.70 3.93
N ASN A 168 -19.19 13.37 2.65
CA ASN A 168 -20.00 14.11 1.70
C ASN A 168 -21.17 13.25 1.28
N PHE A 169 -22.33 13.90 1.15
CA PHE A 169 -23.57 13.24 0.76
C PHE A 169 -24.10 13.87 -0.53
N TYR A 170 -24.40 13.00 -1.48
CA TYR A 170 -24.90 13.35 -2.80
C TYR A 170 -26.24 12.65 -3.03
N LEU A 171 -27.22 13.41 -3.53
CA LEU A 171 -28.46 12.89 -4.08
C LEU A 171 -28.54 13.33 -5.54
N LEU A 172 -28.61 12.37 -6.45
CA LEU A 172 -28.63 12.58 -7.90
C LEU A 172 -29.82 11.87 -8.52
N ASP A 173 -30.37 12.45 -9.59
CA ASP A 173 -31.48 11.86 -10.35
C ASP A 173 -31.08 10.58 -11.12
N GLY A 174 -29.77 10.31 -11.23
CA GLY A 174 -29.21 9.10 -11.81
C GLY A 174 -27.71 9.00 -11.57
N PRO A 175 -27.09 7.83 -11.85
CA PRO A 175 -25.66 7.66 -11.72
C PRO A 175 -24.92 8.56 -12.72
N ALA A 176 -23.94 9.34 -12.23
CA ALA A 176 -23.12 10.16 -13.12
C ALA A 176 -22.19 9.26 -13.97
N PRO A 177 -22.01 9.54 -15.28
CA PRO A 177 -21.25 8.67 -16.20
C PRO A 177 -19.81 8.37 -15.77
N HIS A 178 -19.17 9.27 -15.02
CA HIS A 178 -17.79 9.16 -14.57
C HIS A 178 -17.64 9.06 -13.05
N GLY A 179 -18.74 8.81 -12.33
CA GLY A 179 -18.73 8.91 -10.87
C GLY A 179 -18.86 10.35 -10.37
N VAL A 180 -18.88 10.51 -9.05
CA VAL A 180 -18.76 11.81 -8.38
C VAL A 180 -17.28 12.03 -8.09
N ALA A 181 -16.70 13.08 -8.68
CA ALA A 181 -15.31 13.45 -8.48
C ALA A 181 -15.19 14.70 -7.59
N GLU A 182 -14.27 14.65 -6.63
CA GLU A 182 -13.93 15.77 -5.75
C GLU A 182 -12.42 15.97 -5.73
N THR A 183 -11.97 17.21 -5.89
CA THR A 183 -10.56 17.57 -5.77
C THR A 183 -10.35 18.41 -4.53
N TYR A 184 -9.61 17.87 -3.57
CA TYR A 184 -9.23 18.52 -2.33
C TYR A 184 -7.86 19.15 -2.48
N LYS A 185 -7.76 20.43 -2.18
CA LYS A 185 -6.48 21.13 -2.06
C LYS A 185 -6.27 21.53 -0.60
N LEU A 186 -5.28 20.92 0.02
CA LEU A 186 -4.89 21.10 1.41
C LEU A 186 -3.64 21.99 1.45
N GLU A 187 -3.76 23.21 1.96
CA GLU A 187 -2.65 24.14 2.12
C GLU A 187 -2.10 24.06 3.55
N PHE A 188 -0.79 23.84 3.70
CA PHE A 188 -0.14 23.77 5.00
C PHE A 188 0.18 25.17 5.55
N GLU A 189 0.23 25.32 6.87
CA GLU A 189 0.65 26.60 7.49
C GLU A 189 2.09 26.99 7.14
N LYS A 190 2.96 25.99 7.01
CA LYS A 190 4.35 26.16 6.61
C LYS A 190 4.77 25.02 5.69
N GLU A 191 5.80 25.29 4.89
CA GLU A 191 6.39 24.24 4.09
C GLU A 191 7.03 23.18 4.95
N SER A 192 6.81 21.95 4.51
CA SER A 192 7.22 20.77 5.23
C SER A 192 7.81 19.77 4.26
N TYR A 193 8.75 18.99 4.78
CA TYR A 193 9.30 17.88 4.01
C TYR A 193 8.38 16.69 4.12
N VAL A 194 7.85 16.22 2.99
CA VAL A 194 6.96 15.07 2.95
C VAL A 194 7.66 13.92 2.23
N THR A 195 7.55 12.74 2.82
CA THR A 195 8.12 11.47 2.33
C THR A 195 7.05 10.40 2.14
N GLN A 196 5.88 10.58 2.75
CA GLN A 196 4.76 9.66 2.66
C GLN A 196 3.45 10.44 2.81
N ILE A 197 2.41 9.97 2.13
CA ILE A 197 1.04 10.46 2.27
C ILE A 197 0.19 9.23 2.55
N ASP A 198 -0.50 9.22 3.67
CA ASP A 198 -1.46 8.19 4.03
C ASP A 198 -2.86 8.81 4.03
N ILE A 199 -3.74 8.28 3.20
CA ILE A 199 -5.12 8.75 3.06
C ILE A 199 -6.00 7.52 3.15
N GLN A 200 -6.85 7.50 4.17
CA GLN A 200 -7.84 6.45 4.36
C GLN A 200 -9.15 6.86 3.72
N ASN A 201 -9.58 6.09 2.73
CA ASN A 201 -10.81 6.27 1.98
C ASN A 201 -11.78 5.12 2.26
N VAL A 202 -13.08 5.43 2.29
CA VAL A 202 -14.17 4.45 2.42
C VAL A 202 -15.15 4.68 1.29
N ASN A 203 -15.48 3.61 0.56
CA ASN A 203 -16.41 3.63 -0.58
C ASN A 203 -16.05 4.67 -1.66
N SER A 204 -14.76 4.92 -1.88
CA SER A 204 -14.28 5.81 -2.94
C SER A 204 -12.90 5.36 -3.39
N ASP A 205 -12.45 5.81 -4.55
CA ASP A 205 -11.10 5.55 -5.06
C ASP A 205 -10.31 6.85 -5.09
N ILE A 206 -9.06 6.81 -4.63
CA ILE A 206 -8.11 7.90 -4.84
C ILE A 206 -7.50 7.73 -6.23
N LYS A 207 -7.78 8.65 -7.16
CA LYS A 207 -7.25 8.57 -8.53
C LYS A 207 -5.90 9.26 -8.66
N VAL A 208 -5.76 10.43 -8.03
CA VAL A 208 -4.58 11.28 -8.18
C VAL A 208 -4.21 11.89 -6.84
N VAL A 209 -2.92 11.90 -6.54
CA VAL A 209 -2.33 12.68 -5.44
C VAL A 209 -1.17 13.48 -6.02
N GLU A 210 -1.23 14.79 -5.91
CA GLU A 210 -0.22 15.74 -6.36
C GLU A 210 0.34 16.53 -5.19
N LEU A 211 1.66 16.64 -5.15
CA LEU A 211 2.38 17.51 -4.25
C LEU A 211 2.66 18.83 -4.96
N ILE A 212 2.43 19.95 -4.28
CA ILE A 212 2.63 21.28 -4.84
C ILE A 212 3.73 21.97 -4.02
N ASP A 213 4.75 22.48 -4.71
CA ASP A 213 5.83 23.25 -4.10
C ASP A 213 5.55 24.76 -4.05
N LYS A 214 6.46 25.54 -3.46
CA LYS A 214 6.39 27.02 -3.44
C LYS A 214 6.25 27.66 -4.82
N THR A 215 6.76 27.01 -5.86
CA THR A 215 6.76 27.51 -7.23
C THR A 215 5.53 27.08 -8.02
N ASN A 216 4.52 26.50 -7.34
CA ASN A 216 3.32 25.90 -7.93
C ASN A 216 3.61 24.74 -8.90
N LYS A 217 4.76 24.08 -8.78
CA LYS A 217 5.04 22.89 -9.56
C LYS A 217 4.31 21.70 -8.94
N LYS A 218 3.50 21.04 -9.76
CA LYS A 218 2.78 19.81 -9.41
C LYS A 218 3.68 18.58 -9.63
N ILE A 219 3.83 17.77 -8.60
CA ILE A 219 4.57 16.50 -8.62
C ILE A 219 3.57 15.39 -8.31
N GLN A 220 3.18 14.62 -9.32
CA GLN A 220 2.25 13.52 -9.16
C GLN A 220 2.93 12.33 -8.44
N VAL A 221 2.27 11.81 -7.41
CA VAL A 221 2.73 10.64 -6.65
C VAL A 221 2.14 9.39 -7.29
N THR A 222 2.84 8.82 -8.26
CA THR A 222 2.33 7.72 -9.11
C THR A 222 2.38 6.33 -8.45
N LYS A 223 2.90 6.21 -7.22
CA LYS A 223 2.97 4.94 -6.48
C LYS A 223 2.61 5.19 -5.02
N GLN A 224 1.39 4.83 -4.62
CA GLN A 224 1.04 4.46 -3.24
C GLN A 224 1.72 3.12 -2.88
N ALA A 225 3.00 2.94 -3.19
CA ALA A 225 3.73 1.80 -2.69
C ALA A 225 4.14 2.14 -1.26
N ALA A 226 3.84 1.23 -0.33
CA ALA A 226 4.07 1.30 1.12
C ALA A 226 5.49 1.74 1.57
N THR A 227 6.41 1.99 0.64
CA THR A 227 7.80 2.40 0.83
C THR A 227 8.03 3.92 0.88
N GLY A 228 7.01 4.75 0.61
CA GLY A 228 7.17 6.21 0.54
C GLY A 228 7.87 6.70 -0.74
N PHE A 229 8.03 8.02 -0.88
CA PHE A 229 8.68 8.69 -2.00
C PHE A 229 9.85 9.57 -1.54
N LYS A 230 10.70 10.01 -2.49
CA LYS A 230 11.85 10.87 -2.19
C LYS A 230 11.38 12.13 -1.47
N ARG A 231 12.05 12.49 -0.37
CA ARG A 231 11.81 13.72 0.40
C ARG A 231 11.63 14.94 -0.52
N GLN A 232 10.44 15.53 -0.51
CA GLN A 232 10.10 16.76 -1.23
C GLN A 232 9.71 17.85 -0.25
N LEU A 233 10.10 19.10 -0.52
CA LEU A 233 9.62 20.27 0.21
C LEU A 233 8.33 20.76 -0.43
N VAL A 234 7.22 20.74 0.30
CA VAL A 234 5.89 21.01 -0.24
C VAL A 234 5.14 22.06 0.58
N SER A 235 4.30 22.83 -0.08
CA SER A 235 3.43 23.86 0.52
C SER A 235 1.96 23.42 0.55
N SER A 236 1.55 22.55 -0.38
CA SER A 236 0.19 22.00 -0.41
C SER A 236 0.13 20.62 -1.05
N VAL A 237 -0.97 19.92 -0.80
CA VAL A 237 -1.30 18.62 -1.39
C VAL A 237 -2.65 18.72 -2.09
N GLU A 238 -2.73 18.21 -3.31
CA GLU A 238 -3.97 18.09 -4.07
C GLU A 238 -4.33 16.60 -4.22
N VAL A 239 -5.56 16.24 -3.87
CA VAL A 239 -6.05 14.86 -3.88
C VAL A 239 -7.35 14.82 -4.66
N THR A 240 -7.42 13.98 -5.69
CA THR A 240 -8.65 13.72 -6.43
C THR A 240 -9.23 12.37 -6.03
N ILE A 241 -10.43 12.43 -5.47
CA ILE A 241 -11.21 11.28 -5.01
C ILE A 241 -12.38 11.11 -5.97
N VAL A 242 -12.63 9.87 -6.39
CA VAL A 242 -13.75 9.53 -7.28
C VAL A 242 -14.53 8.39 -6.68
N ASP A 243 -15.84 8.56 -6.56
CA ASP A 243 -16.76 7.48 -6.20
C ASP A 243 -17.67 7.13 -7.38
N THR A 244 -17.72 5.84 -7.73
CA THR A 244 -18.58 5.29 -8.77
C THR A 244 -19.69 4.40 -8.21
N SER A 245 -19.72 4.20 -6.89
CA SER A 245 -20.68 3.34 -6.22
C SER A 245 -21.94 4.13 -5.85
N TYR A 246 -23.09 3.69 -6.35
CA TYR A 246 -24.36 4.35 -6.09
C TYR A 246 -25.36 3.40 -5.43
N ARG A 247 -26.10 3.92 -4.44
CA ARG A 247 -27.31 3.27 -3.93
C ARG A 247 -28.52 3.87 -4.63
N GLN A 248 -29.26 3.05 -5.36
CA GLN A 248 -30.50 3.48 -5.98
C GLN A 248 -31.65 3.45 -4.97
N VAL A 249 -32.43 4.53 -4.92
CA VAL A 249 -33.66 4.64 -4.14
C VAL A 249 -34.76 5.17 -5.06
N THR A 250 -35.92 4.52 -5.07
CA THR A 250 -37.06 4.91 -5.91
C THR A 250 -38.07 5.69 -5.06
N TYR A 251 -38.55 6.81 -5.60
CA TYR A 251 -39.59 7.64 -4.98
C TYR A 251 -40.80 7.75 -5.90
N GLU A 252 -41.99 7.62 -5.31
CA GLU A 252 -43.26 7.91 -5.98
C GLU A 252 -43.72 9.32 -5.58
N TYR A 253 -44.13 10.12 -6.56
CA TYR A 253 -44.58 11.50 -6.35
C TYR A 253 -45.55 11.95 -7.45
N ASP A 254 -46.38 12.94 -7.13
CA ASP A 254 -47.23 13.65 -8.10
C ASP A 254 -46.54 14.97 -8.49
N ALA A 255 -46.00 15.03 -9.71
CA ALA A 255 -45.27 16.19 -10.22
C ALA A 255 -46.08 17.50 -10.21
N THR A 256 -47.42 17.42 -10.22
CA THR A 256 -48.29 18.60 -10.23
C THR A 256 -48.57 19.17 -8.83
N ARG A 257 -48.32 18.36 -7.80
CA ARG A 257 -48.68 18.67 -6.39
C ARG A 257 -47.49 18.64 -5.45
N MET A 258 -46.32 18.27 -5.97
CA MET A 258 -45.07 18.24 -5.23
C MET A 258 -44.66 19.63 -4.75
N SER A 259 -44.11 19.71 -3.53
CA SER A 259 -43.54 20.98 -3.03
C SER A 259 -42.33 21.40 -3.87
N SER A 260 -42.10 22.72 -4.01
CA SER A 260 -40.98 23.24 -4.80
C SER A 260 -39.61 22.85 -4.25
N ASP A 261 -39.54 22.56 -2.94
CA ASP A 261 -38.34 22.16 -2.21
C ASP A 261 -38.28 20.66 -1.89
N PHE A 262 -39.15 19.85 -2.51
CA PHE A 262 -39.32 18.44 -2.20
C PHE A 262 -38.01 17.67 -2.23
N TRP A 263 -37.24 17.79 -3.32
CA TRP A 263 -35.97 17.08 -3.48
C TRP A 263 -34.94 17.48 -2.43
N HIS A 264 -34.93 18.75 -2.02
CA HIS A 264 -34.05 19.20 -0.94
C HIS A 264 -34.44 18.55 0.41
N LYS A 265 -35.75 18.49 0.70
CA LYS A 265 -36.26 17.83 1.91
C LYS A 265 -36.04 16.31 1.90
N VAL A 266 -36.20 15.65 0.75
CA VAL A 266 -35.87 14.23 0.56
C VAL A 266 -34.39 14.00 0.84
N ALA A 267 -33.51 14.86 0.31
CA ALA A 267 -32.08 14.73 0.52
C ALA A 267 -31.69 14.91 2.00
N GLN A 268 -32.32 15.84 2.73
CA GLN A 268 -32.16 15.97 4.18
C GLN A 268 -32.69 14.76 4.96
N LYS A 269 -33.80 14.16 4.52
CA LYS A 269 -34.39 12.95 5.11
C LYS A 269 -33.45 11.75 4.98
N GLU A 270 -32.94 11.50 3.78
CA GLU A 270 -32.01 10.40 3.55
C GLU A 270 -30.71 10.60 4.29
N TYR A 271 -30.17 11.82 4.31
CA TYR A 271 -29.00 12.13 5.12
C TYR A 271 -29.24 11.85 6.61
N ALA A 272 -30.35 12.32 7.18
CA ALA A 272 -30.69 12.07 8.58
C ALA A 272 -30.82 10.57 8.89
N LYS A 273 -31.45 9.80 7.99
CA LYS A 273 -31.57 8.34 8.11
C LYS A 273 -30.22 7.63 8.15
N GLU A 274 -29.29 7.98 7.25
CA GLU A 274 -27.94 7.41 7.23
C GLU A 274 -27.11 7.81 8.47
N MET A 275 -27.37 8.99 9.02
CA MET A 275 -26.69 9.48 10.22
C MET A 275 -27.37 9.04 11.53
N GLY A 276 -28.51 8.36 11.48
CA GLY A 276 -29.30 7.99 12.67
C GLY A 276 -29.94 9.19 13.39
N LEU A 277 -30.16 10.30 12.69
CA LEU A 277 -30.77 11.52 13.21
C LEU A 277 -32.29 11.50 13.02
N SER A 278 -33.03 12.12 13.93
CA SER A 278 -34.47 12.29 13.80
C SER A 278 -34.80 13.31 12.70
N ASN A 279 -35.75 12.99 11.83
CA ASN A 279 -36.29 13.90 10.82
C ASN A 279 -37.82 13.88 10.84
N SER A 280 -38.46 15.05 10.82
CA SER A 280 -39.91 15.22 10.85
C SER A 280 -40.57 15.29 9.46
N PHE A 281 -39.82 14.99 8.39
CA PHE A 281 -40.30 15.05 7.01
C PHE A 281 -41.29 13.91 6.69
N ASP A 282 -42.51 14.30 6.34
CA ASP A 282 -43.58 13.40 5.89
C ASP A 282 -43.55 13.30 4.35
N LEU A 283 -43.02 12.16 3.87
CA LEU A 283 -42.84 11.91 2.44
C LEU A 283 -44.18 11.88 1.68
N GLU A 284 -45.23 11.26 2.25
CA GLU A 284 -46.51 11.09 1.54
C GLU A 284 -47.27 12.41 1.38
N LYS A 285 -47.13 13.29 2.37
CA LYS A 285 -47.71 14.63 2.30
C LYS A 285 -47.00 15.49 1.26
N GLU A 286 -45.68 15.56 1.34
CA GLU A 286 -44.87 16.50 0.54
C GLU A 286 -44.70 16.02 -0.92
N SER A 287 -44.86 14.72 -1.18
CA SER A 287 -44.88 14.16 -2.54
C SER A 287 -46.23 14.33 -3.25
N GLY A 288 -47.25 14.86 -2.57
CA GLY A 288 -48.62 15.00 -3.11
C GLY A 288 -49.42 13.69 -3.15
N LEU A 289 -48.81 12.55 -2.80
CA LEU A 289 -49.45 11.24 -2.83
C LEU A 289 -50.64 11.14 -1.88
N ARG A 290 -50.57 11.78 -0.71
CA ARG A 290 -51.68 11.76 0.25
C ARG A 290 -52.95 12.39 -0.35
N GLN A 291 -52.81 13.56 -0.96
CA GLN A 291 -53.93 14.23 -1.63
C GLN A 291 -54.41 13.43 -2.83
N TYR A 292 -53.51 12.82 -3.59
CA TYR A 292 -53.89 11.94 -4.70
C TYR A 292 -54.74 10.75 -4.23
N LYS A 293 -54.35 10.09 -3.13
CA LYS A 293 -55.12 8.98 -2.53
C LYS A 293 -56.50 9.44 -2.06
N GLU A 294 -56.58 10.61 -1.42
CA GLU A 294 -57.85 11.19 -0.96
C GLU A 294 -58.79 11.53 -2.13
N ASP A 295 -58.26 12.16 -3.19
CA ASP A 295 -59.02 12.51 -4.39
C ASP A 295 -59.50 11.25 -5.13
N TYR A 296 -58.64 10.24 -5.25
CA TYR A 296 -58.99 8.96 -5.87
C TYR A 296 -60.11 8.24 -5.09
N GLN A 297 -60.04 8.25 -3.76
CA GLN A 297 -61.11 7.69 -2.93
C GLN A 297 -62.42 8.46 -3.10
N THR A 298 -62.34 9.78 -3.21
CA THR A 298 -63.51 10.65 -3.45
C THR A 298 -64.14 10.35 -4.82
N TYR A 299 -63.31 10.13 -5.85
CA TYR A 299 -63.76 9.70 -7.17
C TYR A 299 -64.43 8.33 -7.14
N LEU A 300 -63.85 7.34 -6.47
CA LEU A 300 -64.48 6.02 -6.34
C LEU A 300 -65.86 6.09 -5.67
N ASN A 301 -65.98 6.92 -4.63
CA ASN A 301 -67.25 7.13 -3.94
C ASN A 301 -68.28 7.82 -4.85
N SER A 302 -67.87 8.79 -5.68
CA SER A 302 -68.78 9.47 -6.60
C SER A 302 -69.25 8.56 -7.74
N VAL A 303 -68.36 7.72 -8.27
CA VAL A 303 -68.71 6.68 -9.26
C VAL A 303 -69.73 5.70 -8.67
N SER A 304 -69.49 5.21 -7.46
CA SER A 304 -70.41 4.29 -6.77
C SER A 304 -71.79 4.93 -6.53
N ALA A 305 -71.82 6.21 -6.11
CA ALA A 305 -73.06 6.95 -5.93
C ALA A 305 -73.82 7.14 -7.25
N TRP A 306 -73.12 7.46 -8.34
CA TRP A 306 -73.71 7.59 -9.67
C TRP A 306 -74.28 6.26 -10.18
N GLU A 307 -73.58 5.13 -9.98
CA GLU A 307 -74.07 3.80 -10.34
C GLU A 307 -75.34 3.43 -9.57
N ALA A 308 -75.39 3.73 -8.27
CA ALA A 308 -76.57 3.52 -7.44
C ALA A 308 -77.76 4.38 -7.91
N GLU A 309 -77.53 5.65 -8.22
CA GLU A 309 -78.56 6.55 -8.75
C GLU A 309 -79.06 6.08 -10.12
N ARG A 310 -78.16 5.70 -11.02
CA ARG A 310 -78.50 5.14 -12.33
C ARG A 310 -79.37 3.88 -12.20
N SER A 311 -79.02 2.98 -11.27
CA SER A 311 -79.82 1.79 -10.96
C SER A 311 -81.22 2.16 -10.45
N ALA A 312 -81.32 3.13 -9.54
CA ALA A 312 -82.60 3.61 -9.01
C ALA A 312 -83.47 4.29 -10.08
N VAL A 313 -82.88 5.07 -11.00
CA VAL A 313 -83.59 5.65 -12.16
C VAL A 313 -84.11 4.54 -13.07
N ASN A 314 -83.30 3.54 -13.39
CA ASN A 314 -83.73 2.41 -14.21
C ASN A 314 -84.89 1.63 -13.57
N GLN A 315 -84.85 1.41 -12.26
CA GLN A 315 -85.95 0.77 -11.53
C GLN A 315 -87.23 1.61 -11.57
N ARG A 316 -87.14 2.93 -11.34
CA ARG A 316 -88.29 3.84 -11.45
C ARG A 316 -88.89 3.83 -12.86
N ASN A 317 -88.05 3.88 -13.89
CA ASN A 317 -88.50 3.82 -15.28
C ASN A 317 -89.19 2.48 -15.60
N ALA A 318 -88.64 1.36 -15.12
CA ALA A 318 -89.25 0.04 -15.29
C ALA A 318 -90.61 -0.09 -14.58
N GLN A 319 -90.72 0.45 -13.35
CA GLN A 319 -91.99 0.50 -12.63
C GLN A 319 -93.04 1.36 -13.34
N MET A 320 -92.64 2.55 -13.83
CA MET A 320 -93.51 3.43 -14.60
C MET A 320 -93.97 2.78 -15.91
N GLN A 321 -93.06 2.09 -16.61
CA GLN A 321 -93.40 1.34 -17.81
C GLN A 321 -94.39 0.21 -17.51
N SER A 322 -94.15 -0.59 -16.46
CA SER A 322 -95.06 -1.65 -16.04
C SER A 322 -96.43 -1.11 -15.61
N ALA A 323 -96.47 0.02 -14.90
CA ALA A 323 -97.70 0.70 -14.52
C ALA A 323 -98.45 1.22 -15.76
N TYR A 324 -97.74 1.80 -16.73
CA TYR A 324 -98.30 2.23 -18.01
C TYR A 324 -98.89 1.05 -18.79
N GLU A 325 -98.14 -0.05 -18.94
CA GLU A 325 -98.61 -1.28 -19.60
C GLU A 325 -99.84 -1.88 -18.91
N SER A 326 -99.88 -1.85 -17.58
CA SER A 326 -101.03 -2.28 -16.78
C SER A 326 -102.26 -1.37 -16.96
N ALA A 327 -102.06 -0.05 -16.93
CA ALA A 327 -103.14 0.92 -17.15
C ALA A 327 -103.67 0.84 -18.59
N TYR A 328 -102.77 0.69 -19.56
CA TYR A 328 -103.11 0.53 -20.97
C TYR A 328 -103.90 -0.76 -21.23
N SER A 329 -103.46 -1.90 -20.67
CA SER A 329 -104.20 -3.16 -20.79
C SER A 329 -105.58 -3.09 -20.13
N ALA A 330 -105.71 -2.48 -18.94
CA ALA A 330 -107.01 -2.24 -18.31
C ALA A 330 -107.92 -1.32 -19.14
N TRP A 331 -107.37 -0.27 -19.75
CA TRP A 331 -108.11 0.59 -20.68
C TRP A 331 -108.57 -0.18 -21.92
N ALA A 332 -107.70 -1.01 -22.51
CA ALA A 332 -108.00 -1.81 -23.69
C ALA A 332 -109.09 -2.86 -23.42
N ILE A 333 -109.09 -3.50 -22.25
CA ILE A 333 -110.15 -4.43 -21.82
C ILE A 333 -111.50 -3.71 -21.69
N ASN A 334 -111.51 -2.49 -21.14
CA ASN A 334 -112.73 -1.69 -20.96
C ASN A 334 -113.21 -0.99 -22.25
N ASN A 335 -112.39 -0.97 -23.30
CA ASN A 335 -112.72 -0.38 -24.61
C ASN A 335 -112.42 -1.36 -25.76
N PRO A 336 -113.08 -2.54 -25.81
CA PRO A 336 -112.73 -3.64 -26.72
C PRO A 336 -113.00 -3.37 -28.21
N GLY A 337 -113.27 -2.13 -28.62
CA GLY A 337 -113.54 -1.73 -30.01
C GLY A 337 -112.83 -0.46 -30.47
N ALA A 338 -111.91 0.11 -29.68
CA ALA A 338 -111.18 1.32 -30.07
C ALA A 338 -110.13 1.08 -31.18
N TYR A 339 -109.81 -0.18 -31.49
CA TYR A 339 -108.85 -0.57 -32.53
C TYR A 339 -109.46 -0.85 -33.91
N ASP A 340 -110.79 -0.92 -34.04
CA ASP A 340 -111.47 -1.21 -35.32
C ASP A 340 -111.83 0.06 -36.11
N ARG A 341 -111.11 1.17 -35.89
CA ARG A 341 -111.21 2.39 -36.69
C ARG A 341 -109.84 2.83 -37.18
N SER A 342 -109.24 2.00 -38.04
CA SER A 342 -108.24 2.44 -39.03
C SER A 342 -108.78 2.16 -40.42
#